data_AF-A0A937B4I2-F1
#
_entry.id   AF-A0A937B4I2-F1
#
_cell.length_a   1.000
_cell.length_b   1.000
_cell.length_c   1.000
_cell.angle_alpha   90.00
_cell.angle_beta   90.00
_cell.angle_gamma   90.00
#
_symmetry.space_group_name_H-M   'P 1'
#
loop_
_entity.id
_entity.type
_entity.pdbx_description
1 polymer ?
#
loop_
_entity_poly.entity_id
_entity_poly.type
_entity_poly.pdbx_seq_one_letter_code
_entity_poly.pdbx_strand_id
1 'polypeptide(L)'
;MKLSEHVEHIRQLIDQAFRNRLGRMGINEGQLTAIENMPAERKRMETIREVFIAETGTVADAYEKLVEELTFTLFNRLAALKVMEAHTLHPEIVTRRESHGGRSFAHLAWLEQNPNARNEEAEGLLLFLEDQLQKLASDIPLFSTQHPYHLLPTALELQGIINAFNQVETDTQVETEIWKSDDVLGWLYESYNNYKKAAHKASGDKTEYNKVSIQSQVYTPRWVVQFLVDNSLGKLYLEMYPDSEIRNKYKIANAPTSQTRERKPLHEIRMIDPSTGSGNYLLYGFDMYYDLYIDQIENYGADYDEADVPKLIIENNLHGVDLDDRAIQLAQLGLYIKAKRKKRTAKIEHFNIVSSDFFLPAYNDVKDIFEDGNVGERERKIIEDLWEDLQNAHKFGSLIRLEEKLNLKWFGTKDKNDPNQVTLFGQQNLEDYANFRNAFFTNLQKAVAQNTAKQGQTFLNTKTQDAITFLQLLTQKYDVAVANPPYTDSAD
;
A
#
# COMPACT_ATOMS: atom_id res chain seq x y z
N MET A 1 5.10 3.32 29.06
CA MET A 1 4.65 2.28 28.13
C MET A 1 5.57 2.31 26.92
N LYS A 2 6.03 1.16 26.46
CA LYS A 2 6.71 1.07 25.16
C LYS A 2 5.75 1.45 24.04
N LEU A 3 6.25 1.82 22.86
CA LEU A 3 5.42 2.16 21.69
C LEU A 3 4.38 1.06 21.40
N SER A 4 4.77 -0.21 21.47
CA SER A 4 3.89 -1.35 21.23
C SER A 4 2.73 -1.45 22.22
N GLU A 5 2.93 -1.05 23.48
CA GLU A 5 1.90 -1.05 24.51
C GLU A 5 0.90 0.10 24.30
N HIS A 6 1.42 1.28 23.89
CA HIS A 6 0.57 2.40 23.47
C HIS A 6 -0.30 2.03 22.26
N VAL A 7 0.30 1.38 21.24
CA VAL A 7 -0.43 0.93 20.05
C VAL A 7 -1.56 -0.03 20.42
N GLU A 8 -1.27 -1.04 21.24
CA GLU A 8 -2.28 -2.00 21.67
C GLU A 8 -3.39 -1.33 22.49
N HIS A 9 -3.04 -0.41 23.38
CA HIS A 9 -4.02 0.35 24.16
C HIS A 9 -4.95 1.19 23.26
N ILE A 10 -4.38 1.94 22.32
CA ILE A 10 -5.14 2.76 21.36
C ILE A 10 -6.04 1.87 20.50
N ARG A 11 -5.51 0.74 20.00
CA ARG A 11 -6.28 -0.22 19.21
C ARG A 11 -7.50 -0.73 19.99
N GLN A 12 -7.32 -1.14 21.25
CA GLN A 12 -8.41 -1.62 22.09
C GLN A 12 -9.47 -0.53 22.35
N LEU A 13 -9.06 0.72 22.55
CA LEU A 13 -10.00 1.84 22.70
C LEU A 13 -10.86 2.03 21.45
N ILE A 14 -10.23 1.96 20.27
CA ILE A 14 -10.92 2.11 18.99
C ILE A 14 -11.84 0.91 18.72
N ASP A 15 -11.36 -0.32 18.90
CA ASP A 15 -12.13 -1.55 18.74
C ASP A 15 -13.40 -1.52 19.59
N GLN A 16 -13.26 -1.20 20.89
CA GLN A 16 -14.40 -1.08 21.79
C GLN A 16 -15.38 0.01 21.35
N ALA A 17 -14.88 1.16 20.90
CA ALA A 17 -15.72 2.26 20.42
C ALA A 17 -16.53 1.86 19.17
N PHE A 18 -15.94 1.09 18.25
CA PHE A 18 -16.67 0.60 17.08
C PHE A 18 -17.64 -0.51 17.40
N ARG A 19 -17.33 -1.43 18.32
CA ARG A 19 -18.32 -2.41 18.84
C ARG A 19 -19.52 -1.69 19.45
N ASN A 20 -19.28 -0.64 20.25
CA ASN A 20 -20.35 0.18 20.82
C ASN A 20 -21.17 0.88 19.73
N ARG A 21 -20.51 1.46 18.71
CA ARG A 21 -21.16 2.15 17.59
C ARG A 21 -22.02 1.20 16.77
N LEU A 22 -21.49 0.04 16.39
CA LEU A 22 -22.20 -1.01 15.66
C LEU A 22 -23.38 -1.56 16.46
N GLY A 23 -23.20 -1.79 17.77
CA GLY A 23 -24.28 -2.22 18.67
C GLY A 23 -25.44 -1.21 18.72
N ARG A 24 -25.15 0.11 18.83
CA ARG A 24 -26.15 1.18 18.75
C ARG A 24 -26.86 1.24 17.39
N MET A 25 -26.19 0.79 16.34
CA MET A 25 -26.74 0.64 14.99
C MET A 25 -27.54 -0.67 14.83
N GLY A 26 -27.59 -1.54 15.84
CA GLY A 26 -28.26 -2.83 15.78
C GLY A 26 -27.47 -3.91 15.04
N ILE A 27 -26.17 -3.72 14.80
CA ILE A 27 -25.26 -4.73 14.25
C ILE A 27 -24.50 -5.35 15.42
N ASN A 28 -24.75 -6.63 15.69
CA ASN A 28 -24.04 -7.39 16.70
C ASN A 28 -23.39 -8.62 16.06
N GLU A 29 -22.51 -9.27 16.81
CA GLU A 29 -21.72 -10.42 16.35
C GLU A 29 -22.54 -11.50 15.65
N GLY A 30 -23.69 -11.88 16.20
CA GLY A 30 -24.55 -12.95 15.64
C GLY A 30 -25.85 -12.48 14.99
N GLN A 31 -26.23 -11.20 15.11
CA GLN A 31 -27.58 -10.76 14.77
C GLN A 31 -27.67 -9.31 14.30
N LEU A 32 -28.62 -9.08 13.40
CA LEU A 32 -29.07 -7.75 13.00
C LEU A 32 -30.40 -7.45 13.68
N THR A 33 -30.49 -6.33 14.36
CA THR A 33 -31.74 -5.84 14.94
C THR A 33 -32.42 -4.92 13.94
N ALA A 34 -33.73 -5.10 13.74
CA ALA A 34 -34.53 -4.23 12.88
C ALA A 34 -34.61 -2.83 13.51
N ILE A 35 -34.40 -1.79 12.69
CA ILE A 35 -34.55 -0.39 13.08
C ILE A 35 -35.49 0.31 12.10
N GLU A 36 -36.45 1.08 12.62
CA GLU A 36 -37.53 1.68 11.81
C GLU A 36 -37.02 2.70 10.79
N ASN A 37 -35.96 3.45 11.12
CA ASN A 37 -35.33 4.43 10.25
C ASN A 37 -33.85 4.07 10.06
N MET A 38 -33.54 3.34 9.00
CA MET A 38 -32.18 2.86 8.73
C MET A 38 -31.29 3.99 8.18
N PRO A 39 -30.27 4.46 8.93
CA PRO A 39 -29.35 5.49 8.42
C PRO A 39 -28.54 4.96 7.24
N ALA A 40 -28.07 5.86 6.36
CA ALA A 40 -27.24 5.48 5.21
C ALA A 40 -25.98 4.69 5.62
N GLU A 41 -25.33 5.12 6.72
CA GLU A 41 -24.17 4.42 7.30
C GLU A 41 -24.51 2.99 7.69
N ARG A 42 -25.69 2.76 8.28
CA ARG A 42 -26.13 1.43 8.71
C ARG A 42 -26.24 0.48 7.52
N LYS A 43 -26.87 0.94 6.44
CA LYS A 43 -27.06 0.16 5.21
C LYS A 43 -25.72 -0.18 4.57
N ARG A 44 -24.76 0.76 4.59
CA ARG A 44 -23.39 0.52 4.11
C ARG A 44 -22.70 -0.58 4.92
N MET A 45 -22.73 -0.49 6.25
CA MET A 45 -22.12 -1.51 7.12
C MET A 45 -22.75 -2.89 6.94
N GLU A 46 -24.07 -2.95 6.72
CA GLU A 46 -24.79 -4.19 6.41
C GLU A 46 -24.32 -4.82 5.11
N THR A 47 -24.18 -4.00 4.06
CA THR A 47 -23.72 -4.46 2.74
C THR A 47 -22.29 -5.02 2.82
N ILE A 48 -21.39 -4.32 3.52
CA ILE A 48 -20.01 -4.77 3.74
C ILE A 48 -19.99 -6.08 4.53
N ARG A 49 -20.81 -6.21 5.57
CA ARG A 49 -20.91 -7.44 6.36
C ARG A 49 -21.34 -8.63 5.51
N GLU A 50 -22.30 -8.47 4.59
CA GLU A 50 -22.71 -9.55 3.68
C GLU A 50 -21.58 -9.98 2.72
N VAL A 51 -20.79 -9.03 2.22
CA VAL A 51 -19.57 -9.33 1.45
C VAL A 51 -18.60 -10.13 2.30
N PHE A 52 -18.36 -9.72 3.54
CA PHE A 52 -17.46 -10.43 4.45
C PHE A 52 -17.97 -11.81 4.86
N ILE A 53 -19.29 -12.04 4.95
CA ILE A 53 -19.84 -13.38 5.18
C ILE A 53 -19.49 -14.32 4.02
N ALA A 54 -19.56 -13.83 2.78
CA ALA A 54 -19.17 -14.62 1.62
C ALA A 54 -17.67 -14.96 1.62
N GLU A 55 -16.82 -14.07 2.17
CA GLU A 55 -15.38 -14.26 2.26
C GLU A 55 -14.94 -15.14 3.44
N THR A 56 -15.50 -14.92 4.64
CA THR A 56 -15.08 -15.61 5.88
C THR A 56 -15.86 -16.89 6.14
N GLY A 57 -17.04 -17.03 5.55
CA GLY A 57 -17.92 -18.19 5.70
C GLY A 57 -18.79 -18.18 6.96
N THR A 58 -18.55 -17.30 7.94
CA THR A 58 -19.37 -17.19 9.16
C THR A 58 -19.74 -15.74 9.49
N VAL A 59 -20.90 -15.58 10.13
CA VAL A 59 -21.41 -14.28 10.56
C VAL A 59 -20.53 -13.64 11.64
N ALA A 60 -20.03 -14.45 12.58
CA ALA A 60 -19.17 -13.99 13.67
C ALA A 60 -17.82 -13.49 13.12
N ASP A 61 -17.17 -14.27 12.25
CA ASP A 61 -15.90 -13.88 11.65
C ASP A 61 -16.05 -12.65 10.75
N ALA A 62 -17.17 -12.52 10.04
CA ALA A 62 -17.47 -11.33 9.26
C ALA A 62 -17.66 -10.07 10.13
N TYR A 63 -18.27 -10.21 11.32
CA TYR A 63 -18.39 -9.12 12.27
C TYR A 63 -17.03 -8.70 12.83
N GLU A 64 -16.20 -9.67 13.24
CA GLU A 64 -14.84 -9.39 13.71
C GLU A 64 -13.99 -8.71 12.63
N LYS A 65 -14.09 -9.17 11.38
CA LYS A 65 -13.43 -8.51 10.23
C LYS A 65 -13.94 -7.08 10.04
N LEU A 66 -15.24 -6.83 10.14
CA LEU A 66 -15.80 -5.48 10.04
C LEU A 66 -15.29 -4.54 11.13
N VAL A 67 -15.29 -4.99 12.40
CA VAL A 67 -14.76 -4.20 13.52
C VAL A 67 -13.28 -3.89 13.30
N GLU A 68 -12.51 -4.87 12.84
CA GLU A 68 -11.08 -4.70 12.56
C GLU A 68 -10.82 -3.68 11.44
N GLU A 69 -11.55 -3.74 10.32
CA GLU A 69 -11.37 -2.78 9.21
C GLU A 69 -11.70 -1.34 9.61
N LEU A 70 -12.75 -1.15 10.41
CA LEU A 70 -13.10 0.15 10.99
C LEU A 70 -12.00 0.63 11.94
N THR A 71 -11.53 -0.26 12.81
CA THR A 71 -10.49 0.02 13.82
C THR A 71 -9.19 0.44 13.16
N PHE A 72 -8.75 -0.34 12.18
CA PHE A 72 -7.54 -0.09 11.42
C PHE A 72 -7.61 1.22 10.64
N THR A 73 -8.74 1.49 9.99
CA THR A 73 -8.96 2.73 9.22
C THR A 73 -8.85 3.97 10.12
N LEU A 74 -9.51 3.99 11.28
CA LEU A 74 -9.43 5.14 12.18
C LEU A 74 -8.03 5.29 12.80
N PHE A 75 -7.43 4.18 13.23
CA PHE A 75 -6.07 4.18 13.79
C PHE A 75 -5.08 4.81 12.82
N ASN A 76 -5.08 4.34 11.56
CA ASN A 76 -4.17 4.85 10.53
C ASN A 76 -4.42 6.32 10.19
N ARG A 77 -5.68 6.77 10.14
CA ARG A 77 -5.98 8.19 9.92
C ARG A 77 -5.37 9.07 10.99
N LEU A 78 -5.54 8.71 12.26
CA LEU A 78 -5.01 9.50 13.36
C LEU A 78 -3.48 9.43 13.43
N ALA A 79 -2.89 8.25 13.20
CA ALA A 79 -1.44 8.09 13.11
C ALA A 79 -0.84 8.93 11.96
N ALA A 80 -1.47 8.88 10.78
CA ALA A 80 -1.08 9.66 9.61
C ALA A 80 -1.09 11.16 9.90
N LEU A 81 -2.17 11.66 10.51
CA LEU A 81 -2.28 13.06 10.92
C LEU A 81 -1.17 13.44 11.89
N LYS A 82 -0.86 12.62 12.90
CA LYS A 82 0.25 12.88 13.84
C LYS A 82 1.60 12.99 13.13
N VAL A 83 1.90 12.10 12.18
CA VAL A 83 3.15 12.16 11.40
C VAL A 83 3.18 13.41 10.52
N MET A 84 2.07 13.72 9.83
CA MET A 84 1.97 14.90 8.98
C MET A 84 2.11 16.22 9.77
N GLU A 85 1.55 16.28 10.99
CA GLU A 85 1.70 17.41 11.93
C GLU A 85 3.14 17.58 12.38
N ALA A 86 3.81 16.49 12.76
CA ALA A 86 5.20 16.51 13.20
C ALA A 86 6.15 17.02 12.11
N HIS A 87 5.79 16.80 10.83
CA HIS A 87 6.48 17.35 9.66
C HIS A 87 5.91 18.69 9.17
N THR A 88 5.02 19.33 9.92
CA THR A 88 4.43 20.65 9.62
C THR A 88 3.70 20.72 8.27
N LEU A 89 3.19 19.59 7.77
CA LEU A 89 2.48 19.53 6.50
C LEU A 89 1.10 20.19 6.58
N HIS A 90 0.48 20.20 7.76
CA HIS A 90 -0.73 20.95 8.06
C HIS A 90 -0.70 21.45 9.51
N PRO A 91 -1.60 22.38 9.89
CA PRO A 91 -1.76 22.75 11.29
C PRO A 91 -2.14 21.56 12.17
N GLU A 92 -1.87 21.64 13.47
CA GLU A 92 -2.20 20.57 14.43
C GLU A 92 -3.72 20.30 14.47
N ILE A 93 -4.14 19.12 14.00
CA ILE A 93 -5.52 18.62 13.97
C ILE A 93 -5.75 17.67 15.17
N VAL A 94 -4.82 16.75 15.41
CA VAL A 94 -4.86 15.72 16.46
C VAL A 94 -4.02 16.15 17.66
N THR A 95 -2.87 16.81 17.45
CA THR A 95 -2.01 17.28 18.54
C THR A 95 -2.71 18.33 19.40
N ARG A 96 -2.94 18.03 20.68
CA ARG A 96 -3.64 18.89 21.65
C ARG A 96 -2.62 19.68 22.47
N ARG A 97 -2.95 20.93 22.79
CA ARG A 97 -2.09 21.82 23.60
C ARG A 97 -2.91 22.45 24.73
N GLU A 98 -2.33 22.48 25.93
CA GLU A 98 -2.91 23.18 27.09
C GLU A 98 -3.10 24.68 26.81
N SER A 99 -2.19 25.30 26.06
CA SER A 99 -2.30 26.69 25.62
C SER A 99 -3.55 26.99 24.77
N HIS A 100 -4.18 25.98 24.18
CA HIS A 100 -5.42 26.10 23.40
C HIS A 100 -6.65 25.65 24.19
N GLY A 101 -6.55 25.60 25.53
CA GLY A 101 -7.59 25.07 26.42
C GLY A 101 -7.78 23.57 26.23
N GLY A 102 -6.66 22.85 26.03
CA GLY A 102 -6.66 21.42 25.75
C GLY A 102 -7.20 21.07 24.36
N ARG A 103 -7.27 21.98 23.39
CA ARG A 103 -7.67 21.66 21.99
C ARG A 103 -6.45 21.54 21.09
N SER A 104 -6.64 21.00 19.89
CA SER A 104 -5.66 21.21 18.83
C SER A 104 -5.79 22.62 18.25
N PHE A 105 -4.73 23.14 17.64
CA PHE A 105 -4.76 24.47 17.04
C PHE A 105 -5.85 24.59 15.96
N ALA A 106 -5.98 23.58 15.10
CA ALA A 106 -6.97 23.58 14.03
C ALA A 106 -8.40 23.49 14.59
N HIS A 107 -8.65 22.74 15.68
CA HIS A 107 -9.97 22.69 16.30
C HIS A 107 -10.35 24.03 16.93
N LEU A 108 -9.41 24.70 17.60
CA LEU A 108 -9.61 26.06 18.12
C LEU A 108 -9.99 27.04 17.00
N ALA A 109 -9.23 27.07 15.91
CA ALA A 109 -9.50 27.93 14.76
C ALA A 109 -10.84 27.60 14.08
N TRP A 110 -11.19 26.32 13.99
CA TRP A 110 -12.48 25.89 13.43
C TRP A 110 -13.67 26.35 14.27
N LEU A 111 -13.53 26.39 15.60
CA LEU A 111 -14.57 26.90 16.51
C LEU A 111 -14.78 28.41 16.43
N GLU A 112 -13.81 29.19 15.95
CA GLU A 112 -14.01 30.61 15.66
C GLU A 112 -14.95 30.81 14.46
N GLN A 113 -14.88 29.90 13.49
CA GLN A 113 -15.74 29.91 12.29
C GLN A 113 -17.08 29.22 12.55
N ASN A 114 -17.16 28.34 13.55
CA ASN A 114 -18.34 27.55 13.89
C ASN A 114 -18.74 27.75 15.36
N PRO A 115 -19.14 28.96 15.79
CA PRO A 115 -19.36 29.26 17.21
C PRO A 115 -20.46 28.41 17.85
N ASN A 116 -21.47 27.99 17.08
CA ASN A 116 -22.57 27.15 17.57
C ASN A 116 -22.09 25.76 18.00
N ALA A 117 -21.00 25.25 17.40
CA ALA A 117 -20.46 23.93 17.71
C ALA A 117 -19.86 23.85 19.13
N ARG A 118 -19.61 24.99 19.80
CA ARG A 118 -19.17 25.02 21.20
C ARG A 118 -20.18 24.39 22.17
N ASN A 119 -21.45 24.38 21.81
CA ASN A 119 -22.52 23.79 22.63
C ASN A 119 -22.76 22.31 22.30
N GLU A 120 -22.11 21.78 21.27
CA GLU A 120 -22.19 20.36 20.88
C GLU A 120 -21.27 19.50 21.76
N GLU A 121 -21.52 18.19 21.80
CA GLU A 121 -20.69 17.24 22.55
C GLU A 121 -19.22 17.33 22.11
N ALA A 122 -18.32 17.42 23.09
CA ALA A 122 -16.88 17.65 22.87
C ALA A 122 -16.58 18.84 21.93
N GLU A 123 -17.41 19.88 21.97
CA GLU A 123 -17.25 21.10 21.16
C GLU A 123 -17.23 20.81 19.65
N GLY A 124 -18.12 19.92 19.20
CA GLY A 124 -18.28 19.60 17.78
C GLY A 124 -17.10 18.82 17.19
N LEU A 125 -16.36 18.08 18.00
CA LEU A 125 -15.15 17.34 17.59
C LEU A 125 -15.38 16.44 16.36
N LEU A 126 -16.54 15.78 16.27
CA LEU A 126 -16.88 14.95 15.10
C LEU A 126 -17.01 15.79 13.83
N LEU A 127 -17.77 16.89 13.89
CA LEU A 127 -17.95 17.80 12.74
C LEU A 127 -16.63 18.42 12.31
N PHE A 128 -15.78 18.79 13.27
CA PHE A 128 -14.44 19.27 13.01
C PHE A 128 -13.59 18.22 12.29
N LEU A 129 -13.54 16.98 12.80
CA LEU A 129 -12.72 15.94 12.19
C LEU A 129 -13.22 15.58 10.78
N GLU A 130 -14.53 15.53 10.56
CA GLU A 130 -15.13 15.34 9.23
C GLU A 130 -14.69 16.42 8.24
N ASP A 131 -14.75 17.70 8.64
CA ASP A 131 -14.30 18.83 7.81
C ASP A 131 -12.81 18.72 7.47
N GLN A 132 -11.97 18.33 8.43
CA GLN A 132 -10.53 18.15 8.17
C GLN A 132 -10.24 16.96 7.25
N LEU A 133 -10.91 15.81 7.45
CA LEU A 133 -10.78 14.64 6.59
C LEU A 133 -11.20 14.97 5.15
N GLN A 134 -12.31 15.68 4.97
CA GLN A 134 -12.78 16.09 3.65
C GLN A 134 -11.81 17.02 2.92
N LYS A 135 -11.11 17.91 3.65
CA LYS A 135 -10.06 18.78 3.08
C LYS A 135 -8.84 18.01 2.61
N LEU A 136 -8.50 16.91 3.29
CA LEU A 136 -7.35 16.06 2.96
C LEU A 136 -7.69 14.94 1.96
N ALA A 137 -8.97 14.67 1.73
CA ALA A 137 -9.47 13.61 0.88
C ALA A 137 -9.04 13.71 -0.59
N SER A 138 -8.76 14.92 -1.09
CA SER A 138 -8.30 15.11 -2.47
C SER A 138 -6.89 14.59 -2.71
N ASP A 139 -6.07 14.54 -1.65
CA ASP A 139 -4.65 14.24 -1.79
C ASP A 139 -4.31 12.82 -1.34
N ILE A 140 -5.03 12.26 -0.37
CA ILE A 140 -4.84 10.88 0.10
C ILE A 140 -6.19 10.17 0.22
N PRO A 141 -6.43 9.07 -0.52
CA PRO A 141 -7.68 8.31 -0.47
C PRO A 141 -8.07 7.82 0.93
N LEU A 142 -7.10 7.53 1.80
CA LEU A 142 -7.31 7.15 3.20
C LEU A 142 -8.21 8.15 3.95
N PHE A 143 -8.10 9.45 3.67
CA PHE A 143 -8.88 10.48 4.36
C PHE A 143 -10.27 10.73 3.75
N SER A 144 -10.62 10.09 2.64
CA SER A 144 -11.93 10.25 2.02
C SER A 144 -13.07 9.83 2.96
N THR A 145 -14.09 10.68 3.06
CA THR A 145 -15.34 10.36 3.75
C THR A 145 -16.21 9.38 2.96
N GLN A 146 -15.88 9.15 1.67
CA GLN A 146 -16.45 8.12 0.82
C GLN A 146 -15.73 6.77 0.94
N HIS A 147 -14.66 6.69 1.74
CA HIS A 147 -13.96 5.44 2.00
C HIS A 147 -14.96 4.39 2.57
N PRO A 148 -14.92 3.11 2.13
CA PRO A 148 -15.90 2.10 2.54
C PRO A 148 -16.05 1.96 4.06
N TYR A 149 -14.92 1.99 4.77
CA TYR A 149 -14.82 1.88 6.23
C TYR A 149 -14.81 3.24 6.95
N HIS A 150 -15.23 4.32 6.29
CA HIS A 150 -15.39 5.60 6.98
C HIS A 150 -16.56 5.50 7.97
N LEU A 151 -16.26 5.61 9.25
CA LEU A 151 -17.18 5.75 10.37
C LEU A 151 -16.40 6.38 11.53
N LEU A 152 -17.02 7.27 12.30
CA LEU A 152 -16.43 7.81 13.52
C LEU A 152 -17.13 7.23 14.77
N PRO A 153 -16.39 7.05 15.88
CA PRO A 153 -16.99 6.70 17.17
C PRO A 153 -17.75 7.90 17.75
N THR A 154 -18.28 7.78 18.98
CA THR A 154 -18.90 8.94 19.65
C THR A 154 -17.86 10.03 19.96
N ALA A 155 -18.29 11.27 20.19
CA ALA A 155 -17.38 12.38 20.36
C ALA A 155 -16.46 12.19 21.59
N LEU A 156 -16.99 11.64 22.68
CA LEU A 156 -16.22 11.33 23.89
C LEU A 156 -15.23 10.17 23.67
N GLU A 157 -15.66 9.10 22.99
CA GLU A 157 -14.77 7.99 22.63
C GLU A 157 -13.62 8.47 21.73
N LEU A 158 -13.93 9.27 20.70
CA LEU A 158 -12.93 9.89 19.81
C LEU A 158 -11.95 10.78 20.58
N GLN A 159 -12.46 11.60 21.50
CA GLN A 159 -11.62 12.47 22.32
C GLN A 159 -10.65 11.66 23.19
N GLY A 160 -11.11 10.55 23.76
CA GLY A 160 -10.27 9.60 24.51
C GLY A 160 -9.18 8.97 23.65
N ILE A 161 -9.53 8.54 22.43
CA ILE A 161 -8.58 7.99 21.46
C ILE A 161 -7.51 9.03 21.06
N ILE A 162 -7.92 10.26 20.76
CA ILE A 162 -7.00 11.37 20.43
C ILE A 162 -6.06 11.64 21.62
N ASN A 163 -6.57 11.61 22.85
CA ASN A 163 -5.73 11.75 24.04
C ASN A 163 -4.67 10.66 24.15
N ALA A 164 -5.04 9.41 23.89
CA ALA A 164 -4.10 8.29 23.90
C ALA A 164 -2.99 8.48 22.84
N PHE A 165 -3.32 8.95 21.63
CA PHE A 165 -2.30 9.33 20.62
C PHE A 165 -1.36 10.45 21.09
N ASN A 166 -1.87 11.46 21.80
CA ASN A 166 -1.05 12.54 22.36
C ASN A 166 -0.14 12.06 23.51
N GLN A 167 -0.54 11.03 24.25
CA GLN A 167 0.27 10.49 25.34
C GLN A 167 1.54 9.76 24.83
N VAL A 168 1.52 9.22 23.60
CA VAL A 168 2.65 8.47 23.02
C VAL A 168 3.95 9.28 23.05
N GLU A 169 3.92 10.55 22.62
CA GLU A 169 5.12 11.40 22.53
C GLU A 169 5.54 11.99 23.88
N THR A 170 4.73 11.84 24.92
CA THR A 170 5.03 12.30 26.28
C THR A 170 5.69 11.22 27.15
N ASP A 171 5.67 9.97 26.69
CA ASP A 171 6.19 8.84 27.45
C ASP A 171 7.71 8.72 27.29
N THR A 172 8.44 8.71 28.41
CA THR A 172 9.91 8.64 28.42
C THR A 172 10.47 7.32 27.88
N GLN A 173 9.63 6.28 27.73
CA GLN A 173 10.02 5.00 27.14
C GLN A 173 9.84 4.95 25.61
N VAL A 174 9.31 6.02 25.01
CA VAL A 174 9.21 6.19 23.56
C VAL A 174 10.31 7.14 23.11
N GLU A 175 10.84 6.92 21.91
CA GLU A 175 11.86 7.80 21.34
C GLU A 175 11.35 9.25 21.24
N THR A 176 12.20 10.22 21.59
CA THR A 176 11.88 11.64 21.41
C THR A 176 11.60 11.94 19.95
N GLU A 177 10.58 12.77 19.68
CA GLU A 177 10.19 13.11 18.29
C GLU A 177 9.81 11.88 17.44
N ILE A 178 9.27 10.84 18.06
CA ILE A 178 8.86 9.58 17.40
C ILE A 178 8.08 9.80 16.09
N TRP A 179 7.18 10.78 16.06
CA TRP A 179 6.35 11.11 14.91
C TRP A 179 7.12 11.71 13.71
N LYS A 180 8.39 12.11 13.90
CA LYS A 180 9.30 12.55 12.83
C LYS A 180 10.15 11.42 12.24
N SER A 181 10.15 10.24 12.86
CA SER A 181 10.89 9.08 12.34
C SER A 181 10.25 8.62 11.02
N ASP A 182 11.09 8.36 10.00
CA ASP A 182 10.61 7.81 8.72
C ASP A 182 10.00 6.40 8.90
N ASP A 183 10.37 5.70 9.97
CA ASP A 183 10.03 4.31 10.23
C ASP A 183 8.77 4.14 11.11
N VAL A 184 8.23 5.25 11.66
CA VAL A 184 7.19 5.22 12.69
C VAL A 184 5.90 4.52 12.23
N LEU A 185 5.43 4.77 11.00
CA LEU A 185 4.22 4.12 10.49
C LEU A 185 4.39 2.61 10.39
N GLY A 186 5.58 2.15 10.00
CA GLY A 186 5.91 0.72 9.97
C GLY A 186 5.96 0.10 11.37
N TRP A 187 6.55 0.80 12.35
CA TRP A 187 6.58 0.34 13.74
C TRP A 187 5.19 0.26 14.38
N LEU A 188 4.33 1.25 14.09
CA LEU A 188 2.94 1.24 14.53
C LEU A 188 2.18 0.06 13.92
N TYR A 189 2.40 -0.21 12.63
CA TYR A 189 1.76 -1.31 11.91
C TYR A 189 2.17 -2.70 12.44
N GLU A 190 3.47 -2.90 12.63
CA GLU A 190 3.98 -4.13 13.23
C GLU A 190 3.40 -4.33 14.64
N SER A 191 3.42 -3.26 15.44
CA SER A 191 2.88 -3.27 16.79
C SER A 191 1.37 -3.57 16.83
N TYR A 192 0.61 -3.00 15.89
CA TYR A 192 -0.83 -3.18 15.78
C TYR A 192 -1.20 -4.65 15.59
N ASN A 193 -0.39 -5.41 14.86
CA ASN A 193 -0.67 -6.82 14.56
C ASN A 193 -0.09 -7.81 15.59
N ASN A 194 0.61 -7.34 16.63
CA ASN A 194 1.23 -8.21 17.64
C ASN A 194 0.22 -9.11 18.37
N TYR A 195 -0.99 -8.62 18.67
CA TYR A 195 -2.01 -9.43 19.32
C TYR A 195 -2.48 -10.60 18.45
N LYS A 196 -2.65 -10.38 17.12
CA LYS A 196 -2.98 -11.44 16.15
C LYS A 196 -1.85 -12.45 16.02
N LYS A 197 -0.60 -11.99 15.97
CA LYS A 197 0.59 -12.86 15.97
C LYS A 197 0.64 -13.74 17.22
N ALA A 198 0.42 -13.16 18.40
CA ALA A 198 0.41 -13.88 19.66
C ALA A 198 -0.74 -14.91 19.71
N ALA A 199 -1.94 -14.53 19.29
CA ALA A 199 -3.11 -15.41 19.25
C ALA A 199 -2.92 -16.59 18.31
N HIS A 200 -2.41 -16.36 17.09
CA HIS A 200 -2.12 -17.43 16.13
C HIS A 200 -0.99 -18.35 16.61
N LYS A 201 0.07 -17.79 17.22
CA LYS A 201 1.13 -18.60 17.85
C LYS A 201 0.59 -19.47 18.99
N ALA A 202 -0.36 -18.94 19.77
CA ALA A 202 -0.99 -19.67 20.86
C ALA A 202 -1.98 -20.74 20.41
N SER A 203 -2.64 -20.57 19.25
CA SER A 203 -3.57 -21.59 18.72
C SER A 203 -2.84 -22.85 18.25
N GLY A 204 -1.57 -22.73 17.84
CA GLY A 204 -0.78 -23.85 17.31
C GLY A 204 -1.21 -24.28 15.90
N ASP A 205 -2.08 -23.49 15.25
CA ASP A 205 -2.52 -23.75 13.89
C ASP A 205 -1.37 -23.62 12.89
N LYS A 206 -1.43 -24.40 11.81
CA LYS A 206 -0.54 -24.19 10.67
C LYS A 206 -0.80 -22.83 10.03
N THR A 207 0.27 -22.23 9.52
CA THR A 207 0.19 -21.00 8.74
C THR A 207 -0.15 -21.33 7.30
N GLU A 208 -1.44 -21.29 7.01
CA GLU A 208 -1.98 -21.34 5.65
C GLU A 208 -1.90 -19.95 4.99
N TYR A 209 -2.14 -19.88 3.68
CA TYR A 209 -1.98 -18.66 2.87
C TYR A 209 -2.70 -17.43 3.45
N ASN A 210 -3.90 -17.61 4.01
CA ASN A 210 -4.71 -16.55 4.61
C ASN A 210 -4.18 -16.03 5.96
N LYS A 211 -3.17 -16.68 6.53
CA LYS A 211 -2.51 -16.29 7.78
C LYS A 211 -1.04 -15.88 7.57
N VAL A 212 -0.53 -15.94 6.33
CA VAL A 212 0.86 -15.57 6.00
C VAL A 212 1.14 -14.13 6.39
N SER A 213 0.27 -13.18 6.00
CA SER A 213 0.41 -11.77 6.33
C SER A 213 0.50 -11.51 7.83
N ILE A 214 -0.19 -12.30 8.66
CA ILE A 214 -0.12 -12.14 10.12
C ILE A 214 1.30 -12.46 10.63
N GLN A 215 1.93 -13.51 10.12
CA GLN A 215 3.25 -13.94 10.60
C GLN A 215 4.42 -13.23 9.92
N SER A 216 4.30 -12.87 8.64
CA SER A 216 5.41 -12.37 7.83
C SER A 216 5.67 -10.87 7.95
N GLN A 217 4.89 -10.14 8.76
CA GLN A 217 5.06 -8.71 9.03
C GLN A 217 6.27 -8.43 9.92
N VAL A 218 7.48 -8.61 9.40
CA VAL A 218 8.72 -8.33 10.12
C VAL A 218 9.35 -7.06 9.58
N TYR A 219 9.61 -6.09 10.45
CA TYR A 219 10.27 -4.85 10.06
C TYR A 219 11.75 -5.09 9.74
N THR A 220 12.16 -4.74 8.52
CA THR A 220 13.58 -4.79 8.15
C THR A 220 14.36 -3.70 8.91
N PRO A 221 15.40 -4.05 9.68
CA PRO A 221 16.22 -3.04 10.36
C PRO A 221 16.80 -2.02 9.38
N ARG A 222 16.80 -0.74 9.77
CA ARG A 222 17.19 0.39 8.90
C ARG A 222 18.56 0.19 8.23
N TRP A 223 19.55 -0.35 8.95
CA TRP A 223 20.88 -0.56 8.39
C TRP A 223 20.91 -1.61 7.25
N VAL A 224 20.02 -2.63 7.30
CA VAL A 224 19.89 -3.64 6.24
C VAL A 224 19.33 -2.99 4.98
N VAL A 225 18.27 -2.19 5.15
CA VAL A 225 17.65 -1.42 4.07
C VAL A 225 18.68 -0.51 3.41
N GLN A 226 19.40 0.29 4.21
CA GLN A 226 20.46 1.18 3.73
C GLN A 226 21.52 0.40 2.95
N PHE A 227 22.04 -0.68 3.52
CA PHE A 227 23.09 -1.47 2.88
C PHE A 227 22.63 -2.02 1.52
N LEU A 228 21.44 -2.62 1.46
CA LEU A 228 20.95 -3.24 0.23
C LEU A 228 20.67 -2.20 -0.86
N VAL A 229 20.03 -1.07 -0.51
CA VAL A 229 19.71 -0.03 -1.50
C VAL A 229 20.97 0.70 -1.97
N ASP A 230 21.87 1.09 -1.06
CA ASP A 230 23.16 1.73 -1.40
C ASP A 230 23.96 0.86 -2.37
N ASN A 231 24.05 -0.44 -2.09
CA ASN A 231 24.86 -1.38 -2.88
C ASN A 231 24.15 -1.92 -4.12
N SER A 232 22.89 -1.54 -4.34
CA SER A 232 22.13 -1.88 -5.54
C SER A 232 21.91 -0.63 -6.39
N LEU A 233 21.01 0.27 -5.98
CA LEU A 233 20.67 1.47 -6.73
C LEU A 233 21.83 2.47 -6.78
N GLY A 234 22.45 2.76 -5.63
CA GLY A 234 23.59 3.68 -5.56
C GLY A 234 24.78 3.18 -6.39
N LYS A 235 25.07 1.88 -6.29
CA LYS A 235 26.10 1.24 -7.12
C LYS A 235 25.77 1.32 -8.61
N LEU A 236 24.56 0.96 -9.01
CA LEU A 236 24.11 1.05 -10.41
C LEU A 236 24.26 2.47 -10.97
N TYR A 237 23.96 3.48 -10.16
CA TYR A 237 24.16 4.88 -10.54
C TYR A 237 25.64 5.21 -10.80
N LEU A 238 26.54 4.81 -9.89
CA LEU A 238 27.98 5.03 -10.05
C LEU A 238 28.61 4.23 -11.21
N GLU A 239 28.00 3.13 -11.65
CA GLU A 239 28.42 2.44 -12.88
C GLU A 239 28.20 3.29 -14.14
N MET A 240 27.23 4.22 -14.11
CA MET A 240 26.96 5.18 -15.20
C MET A 240 27.67 6.53 -14.99
N TYR A 241 27.83 6.96 -13.73
CA TYR A 241 28.38 8.23 -13.31
C TYR A 241 29.48 8.03 -12.23
N PRO A 242 30.65 7.48 -12.60
CA PRO A 242 31.69 7.10 -11.63
C PRO A 242 32.25 8.29 -10.84
N ASP A 243 32.27 9.48 -11.44
CA ASP A 243 32.81 10.71 -10.85
C ASP A 243 31.80 11.46 -9.96
N SER A 244 30.60 10.92 -9.77
CA SER A 244 29.56 11.56 -8.95
C SER A 244 29.92 11.57 -7.46
N GLU A 245 29.56 12.66 -6.79
CA GLU A 245 29.70 12.86 -5.35
C GLU A 245 28.75 11.97 -4.52
N ILE A 246 27.80 11.28 -5.14
CA ILE A 246 26.93 10.28 -4.50
C ILE A 246 27.73 9.22 -3.73
N ARG A 247 28.95 8.90 -4.18
CA ARG A 247 29.89 8.00 -3.48
C ARG A 247 30.23 8.44 -2.05
N ASN A 248 30.18 9.75 -1.77
CA ASN A 248 30.54 10.33 -0.49
C ASN A 248 29.32 10.42 0.44
N LYS A 249 28.11 10.36 -0.11
CA LYS A 249 26.84 10.44 0.63
C LYS A 249 26.34 9.08 1.11
N TYR A 250 26.61 8.01 0.35
CA TYR A 250 26.12 6.65 0.63
C TYR A 250 27.25 5.64 0.80
N LYS A 251 26.99 4.57 1.55
CA LYS A 251 28.01 3.53 1.85
C LYS A 251 28.01 2.46 0.76
N ILE A 252 28.58 2.82 -0.39
CA ILE A 252 28.65 1.94 -1.57
C ILE A 252 29.96 1.14 -1.55
N ALA A 253 29.85 -0.17 -1.37
CA ALA A 253 30.98 -1.09 -1.38
C ALA A 253 31.53 -1.26 -2.80
N ASN A 254 32.86 -1.18 -2.93
CA ASN A 254 33.57 -1.28 -4.20
C ASN A 254 32.99 -0.32 -5.25
N ALA A 255 32.81 0.94 -4.88
CA ALA A 255 32.30 1.99 -5.75
C ALA A 255 33.09 2.02 -7.08
N PRO A 256 32.42 1.92 -8.25
CA PRO A 256 33.06 1.95 -9.56
C PRO A 256 33.94 3.20 -9.73
N THR A 257 35.12 3.04 -10.31
CA THR A 257 36.06 4.15 -10.60
C THR A 257 36.09 4.54 -12.08
N SER A 258 35.39 3.78 -12.92
CA SER A 258 35.24 4.03 -14.35
C SER A 258 33.82 3.67 -14.77
N GLN A 259 33.35 4.27 -15.86
CA GLN A 259 32.01 3.98 -16.38
C GLN A 259 31.99 2.55 -16.93
N THR A 260 31.11 1.70 -16.38
CA THR A 260 30.92 0.30 -16.78
C THR A 260 29.53 0.04 -17.34
N ARG A 261 28.63 1.04 -17.28
CA ARG A 261 27.25 0.96 -17.77
C ARG A 261 26.93 2.18 -18.62
N GLU A 262 26.14 1.99 -19.67
CA GLU A 262 25.60 3.10 -20.46
C GLU A 262 24.65 3.96 -19.62
N ARG A 263 24.71 5.27 -19.82
CA ARG A 263 23.88 6.23 -19.11
C ARG A 263 22.44 6.14 -19.62
N LYS A 264 21.50 6.04 -18.69
CA LYS A 264 20.06 6.12 -18.95
C LYS A 264 19.47 7.35 -18.25
N PRO A 265 18.36 7.92 -18.78
CA PRO A 265 17.57 8.90 -18.05
C PRO A 265 17.08 8.31 -16.73
N LEU A 266 17.16 9.08 -15.64
CA LEU A 266 16.81 8.60 -14.30
C LEU A 266 15.36 8.15 -14.17
N HIS A 267 14.41 8.79 -14.86
CA HIS A 267 13.01 8.35 -14.86
C HIS A 267 12.77 7.00 -15.54
N GLU A 268 13.76 6.45 -16.26
CA GLU A 268 13.68 5.10 -16.84
C GLU A 268 14.27 4.01 -15.93
N ILE A 269 14.98 4.38 -14.85
CA ILE A 269 15.61 3.42 -13.93
C ILE A 269 14.57 2.95 -12.92
N ARG A 270 14.14 1.70 -13.05
CA ARG A 270 13.04 1.17 -12.25
C ARG A 270 13.55 0.31 -11.11
N MET A 271 13.06 0.57 -9.90
CA MET A 271 13.29 -0.21 -8.69
C MET A 271 11.99 -0.89 -8.26
N ILE A 272 12.05 -2.18 -7.94
CA ILE A 272 10.93 -2.93 -7.37
C ILE A 272 11.29 -3.52 -6.00
N ASP A 273 10.31 -3.48 -5.10
CA ASP A 273 10.23 -4.31 -3.90
C ASP A 273 9.05 -5.28 -4.03
N PRO A 274 9.28 -6.59 -4.28
CA PRO A 274 8.22 -7.56 -4.59
C PRO A 274 7.45 -8.05 -3.35
N SER A 275 7.84 -7.61 -2.15
CA SER A 275 7.21 -7.97 -0.87
C SER A 275 7.35 -6.78 0.10
N THR A 276 6.75 -5.66 -0.27
CA THR A 276 7.17 -4.35 0.23
C THR A 276 6.74 -4.02 1.65
N GLY A 277 5.74 -4.72 2.18
CA GLY A 277 5.15 -4.41 3.48
C GLY A 277 4.76 -2.94 3.56
N SER A 278 5.16 -2.27 4.65
CA SER A 278 4.94 -0.83 4.85
C SER A 278 5.89 0.08 4.05
N GLY A 279 6.68 -0.49 3.13
CA GLY A 279 7.45 0.27 2.14
C GLY A 279 8.86 0.67 2.55
N ASN A 280 9.50 0.03 3.53
CA ASN A 280 10.80 0.49 4.08
C ASN A 280 11.86 0.71 3.00
N TYR A 281 12.00 -0.22 2.06
CA TYR A 281 12.92 -0.10 0.94
C TYR A 281 12.55 1.04 -0.01
N LEU A 282 11.26 1.21 -0.30
CA LEU A 282 10.76 2.24 -1.20
C LEU A 282 10.88 3.64 -0.57
N LEU A 283 10.65 3.76 0.74
CA LEU A 283 10.81 5.00 1.51
C LEU A 283 12.28 5.46 1.51
N TYR A 284 13.22 4.54 1.73
CA TYR A 284 14.65 4.86 1.64
C TYR A 284 15.08 5.11 0.19
N GLY A 285 14.57 4.31 -0.74
CA GLY A 285 14.78 4.47 -2.18
C GLY A 285 14.31 5.83 -2.69
N PHE A 286 13.21 6.38 -2.16
CA PHE A 286 12.73 7.73 -2.48
C PHE A 286 13.78 8.79 -2.16
N ASP A 287 14.37 8.75 -0.96
CA ASP A 287 15.38 9.72 -0.55
C ASP A 287 16.62 9.61 -1.44
N MET A 288 17.04 8.38 -1.76
CA MET A 288 18.17 8.16 -2.66
C MET A 288 17.89 8.67 -4.07
N TYR A 289 16.78 8.28 -4.69
CA TYR A 289 16.43 8.77 -6.02
C TYR A 289 16.37 10.30 -6.05
N TYR A 290 15.79 10.94 -5.03
CA TYR A 290 15.77 12.39 -4.94
C TYR A 290 17.19 12.96 -5.03
N ASP A 291 18.12 12.41 -4.26
CA ASP A 291 19.53 12.84 -4.30
C ASP A 291 20.21 12.54 -5.64
N LEU A 292 19.86 11.44 -6.32
CA LEU A 292 20.33 11.14 -7.68
C LEU A 292 19.81 12.15 -8.72
N TYR A 293 18.53 12.53 -8.64
CA TYR A 293 17.95 13.54 -9.54
C TYR A 293 18.60 14.90 -9.35
N ILE A 294 18.84 15.33 -8.11
CA ILE A 294 19.54 16.59 -7.83
C ILE A 294 20.96 16.55 -8.42
N ASP A 295 21.69 15.46 -8.22
CA ASP A 295 23.03 15.29 -8.80
C ASP A 295 23.00 15.36 -10.34
N GLN A 296 21.99 14.77 -10.99
CA GLN A 296 21.81 14.87 -12.44
C GLN A 296 21.57 16.31 -12.93
N ILE A 297 20.71 17.04 -12.24
CA ILE A 297 20.34 18.43 -12.58
C ILE A 297 21.56 19.33 -12.41
N GLU A 298 22.24 19.24 -11.26
CA GLU A 298 23.32 20.16 -10.89
C GLU A 298 24.65 19.84 -11.59
N ASN A 299 25.00 18.55 -11.75
CA ASN A 299 26.35 18.15 -12.16
C ASN A 299 26.42 17.56 -13.58
N TYR A 300 25.30 17.11 -14.14
CA TYR A 300 25.26 16.42 -15.43
C TYR A 300 24.33 17.07 -16.48
N GLY A 301 23.73 18.22 -16.15
CA GLY A 301 22.94 19.02 -17.09
C GLY A 301 21.63 18.36 -17.53
N ALA A 302 21.05 17.51 -16.68
CA ALA A 302 19.76 16.89 -16.98
C ALA A 302 18.61 17.91 -16.92
N ASP A 303 17.72 17.85 -17.90
CA ASP A 303 16.57 18.76 -18.04
C ASP A 303 15.36 18.22 -17.25
N TYR A 304 15.45 18.28 -15.91
CA TYR A 304 14.34 18.00 -15.01
C TYR A 304 13.99 19.25 -14.21
N ASP A 305 12.69 19.52 -14.04
CA ASP A 305 12.23 20.48 -13.04
C ASP A 305 12.33 19.84 -11.65
N GLU A 306 13.11 20.45 -10.76
CA GLU A 306 13.23 20.02 -9.36
C GLU A 306 11.86 19.91 -8.65
N ALA A 307 10.89 20.75 -9.05
CA ALA A 307 9.54 20.70 -8.50
C ALA A 307 8.79 19.39 -8.84
N ASP A 308 9.13 18.76 -9.97
CA ASP A 308 8.51 17.53 -10.45
C ASP A 308 9.25 16.27 -9.99
N VAL A 309 10.47 16.39 -9.46
CA VAL A 309 11.27 15.24 -8.99
C VAL A 309 10.49 14.31 -8.04
N PRO A 310 9.78 14.77 -6.99
CA PRO A 310 9.00 13.88 -6.14
C PRO A 310 7.94 13.07 -6.89
N LYS A 311 7.31 13.70 -7.90
CA LYS A 311 6.32 13.05 -8.77
C LYS A 311 6.98 11.99 -9.63
N LEU A 312 8.09 12.35 -10.29
CA LEU A 312 8.84 11.44 -11.16
C LEU A 312 9.29 10.18 -10.41
N ILE A 313 9.76 10.32 -9.17
CA ILE A 313 10.20 9.21 -8.33
C ILE A 313 9.06 8.22 -8.06
N ILE A 314 7.92 8.72 -7.61
CA ILE A 314 6.79 7.86 -7.22
C ILE A 314 6.13 7.22 -8.45
N GLU A 315 5.99 7.96 -9.54
CA GLU A 315 5.25 7.51 -10.74
C GLU A 315 6.10 6.69 -11.71
N ASN A 316 7.44 6.78 -11.68
CA ASN A 316 8.29 6.09 -12.64
C ASN A 316 9.35 5.19 -12.01
N ASN A 317 9.88 5.53 -10.84
CA ASN A 317 11.05 4.84 -10.29
C ASN A 317 10.67 3.74 -9.29
N LEU A 318 9.72 4.01 -8.39
CA LEU A 318 9.40 3.12 -7.27
C LEU A 318 8.21 2.22 -7.57
N HIS A 319 8.41 0.91 -7.36
CA HIS A 319 7.38 -0.10 -7.60
C HIS A 319 7.32 -1.08 -6.43
N GLY A 320 6.12 -1.52 -6.06
CA GLY A 320 5.92 -2.37 -4.89
C GLY A 320 4.77 -3.35 -5.04
N VAL A 321 4.95 -4.55 -4.53
CA VAL A 321 3.89 -5.55 -4.41
C VAL A 321 3.87 -6.07 -2.97
N ASP A 322 2.68 -6.24 -2.41
CA ASP A 322 2.48 -6.96 -1.15
C ASP A 322 1.15 -7.75 -1.19
N LEU A 323 0.95 -8.64 -0.22
CA LEU A 323 -0.29 -9.38 -0.04
C LEU A 323 -1.28 -8.62 0.87
N ASP A 324 -0.82 -7.65 1.66
CA ASP A 324 -1.65 -6.95 2.63
C ASP A 324 -1.97 -5.52 2.17
N ASP A 325 -3.25 -5.26 1.86
CA ASP A 325 -3.75 -3.91 1.52
C ASP A 325 -3.34 -2.85 2.52
N ARG A 326 -3.32 -3.23 3.80
CA ARG A 326 -3.04 -2.33 4.91
C ARG A 326 -1.59 -1.87 4.90
N ALA A 327 -0.69 -2.78 4.54
CA ALA A 327 0.73 -2.47 4.39
C ALA A 327 0.97 -1.55 3.19
N ILE A 328 0.30 -1.84 2.06
CA ILE A 328 0.34 -1.02 0.84
C ILE A 328 -0.16 0.40 1.08
N GLN A 329 -1.28 0.55 1.78
CA GLN A 329 -1.83 1.86 2.15
C GLN A 329 -0.82 2.69 2.97
N LEU A 330 -0.11 2.05 3.90
CA LEU A 330 0.92 2.71 4.70
C LEU A 330 2.16 3.08 3.89
N ALA A 331 2.59 2.22 2.97
CA ALA A 331 3.69 2.50 2.05
C ALA A 331 3.39 3.73 1.17
N GLN A 332 2.19 3.76 0.56
CA GLN A 332 1.72 4.90 -0.24
C GLN A 332 1.64 6.18 0.59
N LEU A 333 1.10 6.12 1.81
CA LEU A 333 1.04 7.25 2.73
C LEU A 333 2.45 7.77 3.10
N GLY A 334 3.38 6.90 3.43
CA GLY A 334 4.75 7.30 3.78
C GLY A 334 5.46 8.00 2.61
N LEU A 335 5.29 7.49 1.39
CA LEU A 335 5.83 8.11 0.18
C LEU A 335 5.17 9.45 -0.13
N TYR A 336 3.86 9.54 0.03
CA TYR A 336 3.14 10.81 -0.09
C TYR A 336 3.68 11.86 0.88
N ILE A 337 3.88 11.50 2.14
CA ILE A 337 4.45 12.39 3.17
C ILE A 337 5.86 12.84 2.77
N LYS A 338 6.71 11.92 2.30
CA LYS A 338 8.06 12.24 1.80
C LYS A 338 8.01 13.21 0.61
N ALA A 339 7.14 12.97 -0.37
CA ALA A 339 6.96 13.86 -1.50
C ALA A 339 6.53 15.27 -1.08
N LYS A 340 5.54 15.38 -0.18
CA LYS A 340 5.07 16.67 0.34
C LYS A 340 6.11 17.41 1.18
N ARG A 341 6.98 16.68 1.91
CA ARG A 341 8.12 17.26 2.64
C ARG A 341 9.14 17.89 1.70
N LYS A 342 9.38 17.28 0.53
CA LYS A 342 10.27 17.85 -0.50
C LYS A 342 9.60 19.00 -1.24
N LYS A 343 8.34 18.81 -1.66
CA LYS A 343 7.56 19.83 -2.38
C LYS A 343 6.10 19.77 -1.94
N ARG A 344 5.65 20.77 -1.18
CA ARG A 344 4.26 20.86 -0.66
C ARG A 344 3.20 20.85 -1.77
N THR A 345 3.53 21.41 -2.93
CA THR A 345 2.64 21.48 -4.09
C THR A 345 2.71 20.24 -4.99
N ALA A 346 3.56 19.25 -4.68
CA ALA A 346 3.65 18.03 -5.47
C ALA A 346 2.27 17.37 -5.57
N LYS A 347 1.88 17.01 -6.79
CA LYS A 347 0.69 16.24 -7.07
C LYS A 347 1.13 14.90 -7.60
N ILE A 348 0.73 13.84 -6.89
CA ILE A 348 0.99 12.47 -7.27
C ILE A 348 -0.29 11.95 -7.91
N GLU A 349 -0.22 11.54 -9.17
CA GLU A 349 -1.37 11.06 -9.93
C GLU A 349 -1.67 9.59 -9.62
N HIS A 350 -0.63 8.79 -9.45
CA HIS A 350 -0.75 7.36 -9.13
C HIS A 350 0.49 6.84 -8.39
N PHE A 351 0.33 5.69 -7.75
CA PHE A 351 1.41 4.92 -7.14
C PHE A 351 1.55 3.60 -7.87
N ASN A 352 2.78 3.17 -8.13
CA ASN A 352 3.05 1.83 -8.65
C ASN A 352 3.25 0.79 -7.54
N ILE A 353 2.47 0.91 -6.47
CA ILE A 353 2.58 0.08 -5.26
C ILE A 353 1.21 -0.47 -4.96
N VAL A 354 1.08 -1.80 -4.98
CA VAL A 354 -0.22 -2.44 -5.08
C VAL A 354 -0.32 -3.73 -4.27
N SER A 355 -1.53 -4.01 -3.80
CA SER A 355 -1.86 -5.25 -3.14
C SER A 355 -2.25 -6.32 -4.17
N SER A 356 -1.81 -7.54 -3.91
CA SER A 356 -2.23 -8.72 -4.67
C SER A 356 -3.48 -9.39 -4.10
N ASP A 357 -4.04 -8.88 -3.00
CA ASP A 357 -5.28 -9.35 -2.39
C ASP A 357 -6.52 -8.90 -3.18
N PHE A 358 -6.67 -9.41 -4.40
CA PHE A 358 -7.87 -9.21 -5.20
C PHE A 358 -8.40 -10.54 -5.73
N PHE A 359 -9.70 -10.58 -5.99
CA PHE A 359 -10.39 -11.74 -6.53
C PHE A 359 -10.84 -11.45 -7.96
N LEU A 360 -10.50 -12.37 -8.87
CA LEU A 360 -10.94 -12.33 -10.26
C LEU A 360 -12.03 -13.39 -10.48
N PRO A 361 -13.07 -13.08 -11.28
CA PRO A 361 -14.13 -14.04 -11.59
C PRO A 361 -13.62 -15.22 -12.40
N ALA A 362 -14.45 -16.26 -12.54
CA ALA A 362 -14.08 -17.45 -13.32
C ALA A 362 -13.83 -17.07 -14.78
N TYR A 363 -12.91 -17.78 -15.44
CA TYR A 363 -12.59 -17.52 -16.85
C TYR A 363 -13.84 -17.53 -17.75
N ASN A 364 -14.79 -18.42 -17.47
CA ASN A 364 -16.06 -18.50 -18.20
C ASN A 364 -16.89 -17.22 -18.19
N ASP A 365 -16.74 -16.37 -17.16
CA ASP A 365 -17.47 -15.11 -17.04
C ASP A 365 -16.84 -13.98 -17.87
N VAL A 366 -15.57 -14.14 -18.25
CA VAL A 366 -14.76 -13.14 -18.99
C VAL A 366 -14.31 -13.61 -20.36
N LYS A 367 -14.55 -14.88 -20.72
CA LYS A 367 -14.05 -15.50 -21.95
C LYS A 367 -14.38 -14.70 -23.21
N ASP A 368 -15.57 -14.10 -23.27
CA ASP A 368 -16.04 -13.35 -24.44
C ASP A 368 -15.11 -12.16 -24.77
N ILE A 369 -14.46 -11.59 -23.76
CA ILE A 369 -13.51 -10.47 -23.88
C ILE A 369 -12.20 -10.91 -24.54
N PHE A 370 -11.83 -12.17 -24.35
CA PHE A 370 -10.66 -12.79 -24.96
C PHE A 370 -11.00 -13.45 -26.31
N GLU A 371 -12.27 -13.76 -26.57
CA GLU A 371 -12.75 -14.53 -27.72
C GLU A 371 -13.32 -13.67 -28.86
N ASP A 372 -13.37 -12.34 -28.72
CA ASP A 372 -13.82 -11.39 -29.77
C ASP A 372 -12.92 -11.35 -31.04
N GLY A 373 -11.89 -12.21 -31.14
CA GLY A 373 -11.00 -12.35 -32.29
C GLY A 373 -10.82 -13.79 -32.77
N ASN A 374 -10.13 -14.00 -33.90
CA ASN A 374 -9.70 -15.32 -34.41
C ASN A 374 -8.61 -15.95 -33.51
N VAL A 375 -8.91 -16.11 -32.22
CA VAL A 375 -8.04 -16.76 -31.24
C VAL A 375 -8.17 -18.26 -31.44
N GLY A 376 -7.08 -18.93 -31.80
CA GLY A 376 -7.06 -20.38 -31.98
C GLY A 376 -7.25 -21.13 -30.65
N GLU A 377 -7.51 -22.43 -30.75
CA GLU A 377 -7.74 -23.28 -29.57
C GLU A 377 -6.51 -23.34 -28.65
N ARG A 378 -5.31 -23.24 -29.22
CA ARG A 378 -4.05 -23.20 -28.48
C ARG A 378 -3.95 -21.92 -27.66
N GLU A 379 -4.19 -20.77 -28.27
CA GLU A 379 -4.16 -19.47 -27.63
C GLU A 379 -5.21 -19.36 -26.53
N ARG A 380 -6.44 -19.84 -26.78
CA ARG A 380 -7.51 -19.88 -25.77
C ARG A 380 -7.06 -20.64 -24.51
N LYS A 381 -6.44 -21.81 -24.68
CA LYS A 381 -5.94 -22.59 -23.54
C LYS A 381 -4.84 -21.87 -22.77
N ILE A 382 -3.94 -21.17 -23.47
CA ILE A 382 -2.90 -20.35 -22.83
C ILE A 382 -3.53 -19.24 -22.00
N ILE A 383 -4.55 -18.56 -22.53
CA ILE A 383 -5.27 -17.47 -21.85
C ILE A 383 -5.97 -18.00 -20.59
N GLU A 384 -6.74 -19.08 -20.70
CA GLU A 384 -7.44 -19.72 -19.58
C GLU A 384 -6.46 -20.10 -18.47
N ASP A 385 -5.38 -20.79 -18.81
CA ASP A 385 -4.35 -21.21 -17.86
C ASP A 385 -3.60 -20.04 -17.18
N LEU A 386 -3.46 -18.90 -17.86
CA LEU A 386 -2.85 -17.69 -17.27
C LEU A 386 -3.86 -16.94 -16.39
N TRP A 387 -5.13 -16.93 -16.78
CA TRP A 387 -6.21 -16.36 -15.98
C TRP A 387 -6.39 -17.13 -14.67
N GLU A 388 -6.37 -18.45 -14.69
CA GLU A 388 -6.45 -19.29 -13.49
C GLU A 388 -5.29 -19.03 -12.51
N ASP A 389 -4.07 -18.83 -13.01
CA ASP A 389 -2.94 -18.44 -12.16
C ASP A 389 -3.20 -17.07 -11.49
N LEU A 390 -3.72 -16.10 -12.26
CA LEU A 390 -4.06 -14.77 -11.76
C LEU A 390 -5.17 -14.77 -10.73
N GLN A 391 -6.15 -15.68 -10.84
CA GLN A 391 -7.16 -15.85 -9.81
C GLN A 391 -6.54 -16.22 -8.44
N ASN A 392 -5.33 -16.77 -8.43
CA ASN A 392 -4.58 -17.10 -7.23
C ASN A 392 -3.58 -16.01 -6.81
N ALA A 393 -3.68 -14.77 -7.34
CA ALA A 393 -2.83 -13.64 -6.94
C ALA A 393 -2.86 -13.36 -5.44
N HIS A 394 -4.03 -13.41 -4.82
CA HIS A 394 -4.20 -13.24 -3.37
C HIS A 394 -3.46 -14.32 -2.52
N LYS A 395 -3.03 -15.43 -3.13
CA LYS A 395 -2.26 -16.49 -2.45
C LYS A 395 -0.77 -16.39 -2.72
N PHE A 396 -0.40 -16.16 -3.98
CA PHE A 396 0.99 -16.29 -4.44
C PHE A 396 1.68 -14.94 -4.65
N GLY A 397 0.94 -13.84 -4.73
CA GLY A 397 1.48 -12.50 -4.94
C GLY A 397 2.47 -12.44 -6.10
N SER A 398 3.64 -11.85 -5.87
CA SER A 398 4.70 -11.71 -6.86
C SER A 398 5.34 -13.02 -7.35
N LEU A 399 4.99 -14.18 -6.77
CA LEU A 399 5.48 -15.48 -7.24
C LEU A 399 4.80 -15.95 -8.54
N ILE A 400 3.72 -15.30 -8.97
CA ILE A 400 3.06 -15.61 -10.24
C ILE A 400 4.00 -15.28 -11.41
N ARG A 401 4.31 -16.29 -12.23
CA ARG A 401 5.27 -16.17 -13.35
C ARG A 401 4.57 -16.18 -14.71
N LEU A 402 3.79 -15.14 -14.99
CA LEU A 402 3.00 -15.03 -16.23
C LEU A 402 3.89 -15.04 -17.47
N GLU A 403 4.94 -14.21 -17.51
CA GLU A 403 5.80 -14.12 -18.68
C GLU A 403 6.53 -15.43 -18.95
N GLU A 404 7.06 -16.10 -17.91
CA GLU A 404 7.74 -17.39 -18.06
C GLU A 404 6.78 -18.46 -18.60
N LYS A 405 5.57 -18.56 -18.02
CA LYS A 405 4.56 -19.53 -18.45
C LYS A 405 4.06 -19.24 -19.87
N LEU A 406 3.84 -17.97 -20.20
CA LEU A 406 3.48 -17.53 -21.55
C LEU A 406 4.58 -17.90 -22.55
N ASN A 407 5.84 -17.59 -22.25
CA ASN A 407 7.00 -17.95 -23.07
C ASN A 407 7.12 -19.47 -23.27
N LEU A 408 7.03 -20.25 -22.19
CA LEU A 408 7.14 -21.71 -22.24
C LEU A 408 6.00 -22.33 -23.05
N LYS A 409 4.78 -21.82 -22.94
CA LYS A 409 3.64 -22.36 -23.70
C LYS A 409 3.63 -21.92 -25.17
N TRP A 410 4.18 -20.74 -25.47
CA TRP A 410 4.29 -20.24 -26.83
C TRP A 410 5.45 -20.90 -27.60
N PHE A 411 6.65 -20.93 -27.00
CA PHE A 411 7.87 -21.42 -27.66
C PHE A 411 8.21 -22.89 -27.34
N GLY A 412 7.60 -23.50 -26.33
CA GLY A 412 7.93 -24.85 -25.85
C GLY A 412 9.17 -24.88 -24.94
N THR A 413 9.48 -26.06 -24.37
CA THR A 413 10.73 -26.29 -23.63
C THR A 413 11.90 -26.45 -24.61
N LYS A 414 12.99 -25.68 -24.44
CA LYS A 414 14.24 -25.91 -25.17
C LYS A 414 14.70 -27.35 -24.97
N ASP A 415 14.89 -28.07 -26.08
CA ASP A 415 15.36 -29.45 -26.06
C ASP A 415 16.81 -29.50 -25.53
N LYS A 416 17.10 -30.42 -24.59
CA LYS A 416 18.42 -30.53 -23.94
C LYS A 416 19.47 -31.22 -24.83
N ASN A 417 19.08 -31.76 -25.98
CA ASN A 417 19.92 -32.63 -26.81
C ASN A 417 20.59 -31.96 -28.02
N ASP A 418 20.39 -30.67 -28.27
CA ASP A 418 21.05 -29.98 -29.38
C ASP A 418 21.36 -28.50 -29.05
N PRO A 419 22.59 -28.16 -28.63
CA PRO A 419 23.00 -26.80 -28.31
C PRO A 419 22.95 -25.82 -29.49
N ASN A 420 22.81 -26.32 -30.72
CA ASN A 420 22.76 -25.54 -31.96
C ASN A 420 21.38 -25.57 -32.66
N GLN A 421 20.38 -26.30 -32.13
CA GLN A 421 18.97 -26.07 -32.47
C GLN A 421 18.38 -24.96 -31.60
N VAL A 422 18.91 -23.75 -31.80
CA VAL A 422 18.06 -22.55 -31.80
C VAL A 422 17.95 -22.13 -33.26
N THR A 423 17.41 -23.00 -34.10
CA THR A 423 17.26 -22.73 -35.52
C THR A 423 15.89 -22.09 -35.78
N LEU A 424 15.93 -20.79 -36.06
CA LEU A 424 14.91 -19.99 -36.74
C LEU A 424 13.60 -19.74 -36.00
N PHE A 425 13.62 -18.83 -35.01
CA PHE A 425 12.47 -17.95 -34.85
C PHE A 425 12.54 -16.92 -35.97
N GLY A 426 11.74 -17.08 -37.03
CA GLY A 426 11.58 -16.02 -38.02
C GLY A 426 11.12 -14.73 -37.32
N GLN A 427 11.53 -13.56 -37.81
CA GLN A 427 11.07 -12.25 -37.31
C GLN A 427 9.55 -12.23 -37.10
N GLN A 428 8.82 -12.87 -38.00
CA GLN A 428 7.36 -13.00 -37.94
C GLN A 428 6.85 -13.70 -36.67
N ASN A 429 7.50 -14.77 -36.17
CA ASN A 429 7.04 -15.46 -34.95
C ASN A 429 7.33 -14.62 -33.68
N LEU A 430 8.40 -13.82 -33.69
CA LEU A 430 8.68 -12.86 -32.62
C LEU A 430 7.69 -11.70 -32.64
N GLU A 431 7.31 -11.21 -33.82
CA GLU A 431 6.26 -10.22 -33.99
C GLU A 431 4.89 -10.75 -33.58
N ASP A 432 4.54 -11.98 -33.97
CA ASP A 432 3.30 -12.65 -33.59
C ASP A 432 3.22 -12.85 -32.07
N TYR A 433 4.32 -13.27 -31.45
CA TYR A 433 4.42 -13.35 -29.98
C TYR A 433 4.23 -11.99 -29.31
N ALA A 434 4.89 -10.94 -29.81
CA ALA A 434 4.77 -9.60 -29.26
C ALA A 434 3.34 -9.05 -29.42
N ASN A 435 2.72 -9.28 -30.57
CA ASN A 435 1.33 -8.89 -30.85
C ASN A 435 0.36 -9.65 -29.95
N PHE A 436 0.52 -10.97 -29.81
CA PHE A 436 -0.28 -11.78 -28.91
C PHE A 436 -0.14 -11.33 -27.46
N ARG A 437 1.11 -11.12 -26.99
CA ARG A 437 1.40 -10.62 -25.65
C ARG A 437 0.70 -9.28 -25.39
N ASN A 438 0.83 -8.32 -26.31
CA ASN A 438 0.21 -7.00 -26.16
C ASN A 438 -1.32 -7.09 -26.19
N ALA A 439 -1.88 -7.89 -27.10
CA ALA A 439 -3.32 -8.12 -27.19
C ALA A 439 -3.86 -8.81 -25.93
N PHE A 440 -3.16 -9.82 -25.42
CA PHE A 440 -3.50 -10.53 -24.19
C PHE A 440 -3.55 -9.56 -23.01
N PHE A 441 -2.49 -8.77 -22.78
CA PHE A 441 -2.49 -7.82 -21.65
C PHE A 441 -3.51 -6.69 -21.82
N THR A 442 -3.75 -6.22 -23.05
CA THR A 442 -4.80 -5.23 -23.32
C THR A 442 -6.19 -5.81 -23.02
N ASN A 443 -6.47 -7.03 -23.46
CA ASN A 443 -7.75 -7.70 -23.21
C ASN A 443 -7.90 -8.08 -21.74
N LEU A 444 -6.81 -8.41 -21.06
CA LEU A 444 -6.76 -8.66 -19.62
C LEU A 444 -7.17 -7.40 -18.85
N GLN A 445 -6.60 -6.24 -19.20
CA GLN A 445 -6.99 -4.95 -18.63
C GLN A 445 -8.47 -4.62 -18.89
N LYS A 446 -8.98 -4.89 -20.11
CA LYS A 446 -10.41 -4.74 -20.44
C LYS A 446 -11.30 -5.68 -19.63
N ALA A 447 -10.90 -6.94 -19.45
CA ALA A 447 -11.66 -7.94 -18.72
C ALA A 447 -11.80 -7.59 -17.24
N VAL A 448 -10.71 -7.09 -16.67
CA VAL A 448 -10.70 -6.56 -15.32
C VAL A 448 -11.61 -5.33 -15.24
N ALA A 449 -11.48 -4.35 -16.14
CA ALA A 449 -12.29 -3.12 -16.14
C ALA A 449 -13.80 -3.30 -16.43
N GLN A 450 -14.20 -4.29 -17.25
CA GLN A 450 -15.61 -4.52 -17.59
C GLN A 450 -16.40 -5.20 -16.47
N ASN A 451 -15.77 -6.05 -15.67
CA ASN A 451 -16.40 -6.63 -14.47
C ASN A 451 -16.82 -5.55 -13.47
N THR A 452 -16.02 -4.50 -13.39
CA THR A 452 -16.23 -3.31 -12.57
C THR A 452 -17.53 -2.57 -12.90
N ALA A 453 -17.86 -2.46 -14.19
CA ALA A 453 -19.07 -1.78 -14.65
C ALA A 453 -20.35 -2.55 -14.34
N LYS A 454 -20.28 -3.88 -14.22
CA LYS A 454 -21.45 -4.74 -13.92
C LYS A 454 -21.80 -4.79 -12.42
N GLN A 455 -20.84 -4.57 -11.53
CA GLN A 455 -21.06 -4.79 -10.08
C GLN A 455 -21.30 -3.53 -9.23
N GLY A 456 -21.29 -2.32 -9.82
CA GLY A 456 -21.94 -1.13 -9.24
C GLY A 456 -21.55 -0.72 -7.81
N GLN A 457 -20.38 -1.12 -7.30
CA GLN A 457 -19.92 -0.77 -5.97
C GLN A 457 -18.51 -0.19 -6.02
N THR A 458 -18.34 1.01 -5.46
CA THR A 458 -17.06 1.74 -5.36
C THR A 458 -15.93 0.90 -4.73
N PHE A 459 -16.26 -0.07 -3.87
CA PHE A 459 -15.32 -1.02 -3.26
C PHE A 459 -14.59 -1.90 -4.29
N LEU A 460 -15.28 -2.33 -5.35
CA LEU A 460 -14.72 -3.20 -6.39
C LEU A 460 -13.88 -2.43 -7.41
N ASN A 461 -14.12 -1.12 -7.54
CA ASN A 461 -13.40 -0.28 -8.49
C ASN A 461 -11.92 -0.15 -8.12
N THR A 462 -11.60 -0.03 -6.82
CA THR A 462 -10.22 0.06 -6.33
C THR A 462 -9.48 -1.26 -6.55
N LYS A 463 -10.09 -2.39 -6.16
CA LYS A 463 -9.51 -3.74 -6.33
C LYS A 463 -9.25 -4.12 -7.80
N THR A 464 -10.07 -3.57 -8.71
CA THR A 464 -9.87 -3.71 -10.16
C THR A 464 -8.61 -2.98 -10.62
N GLN A 465 -8.43 -1.72 -10.21
CA GLN A 465 -7.23 -0.94 -10.53
C GLN A 465 -5.99 -1.58 -9.93
N ASP A 466 -6.11 -2.16 -8.73
CA ASP A 466 -5.04 -2.92 -8.10
C ASP A 466 -4.62 -4.12 -8.98
N ALA A 467 -5.58 -4.91 -9.48
CA ALA A 467 -5.28 -6.01 -10.39
C ALA A 467 -4.57 -5.56 -11.68
N ILE A 468 -4.99 -4.43 -12.28
CA ILE A 468 -4.33 -3.89 -13.49
C ILE A 468 -2.90 -3.46 -13.20
N THR A 469 -2.69 -2.73 -12.11
CA THR A 469 -1.37 -2.25 -11.70
C THR A 469 -0.47 -3.43 -11.39
N PHE A 470 -0.96 -4.41 -10.62
CA PHE A 470 -0.24 -5.64 -10.30
C PHE A 470 0.24 -6.37 -11.56
N LEU A 471 -0.62 -6.48 -12.59
CA LEU A 471 -0.26 -7.08 -13.87
C LEU A 471 0.84 -6.32 -14.61
N GLN A 472 0.77 -4.99 -14.63
CA GLN A 472 1.85 -4.17 -15.19
C GLN A 472 3.15 -4.41 -14.43
N LEU A 473 3.10 -4.49 -13.11
CA LEU A 473 4.28 -4.75 -12.29
C LEU A 473 4.93 -6.11 -12.55
N LEU A 474 4.15 -7.16 -12.79
CA LEU A 474 4.69 -8.50 -13.08
C LEU A 474 5.28 -8.65 -14.49
N THR A 475 4.97 -7.73 -15.40
CA THR A 475 5.27 -7.88 -16.84
C THR A 475 6.27 -6.87 -17.37
N GLN A 476 6.74 -5.97 -16.50
CA GLN A 476 7.79 -5.01 -16.82
C GLN A 476 9.15 -5.47 -16.29
N LYS A 477 10.21 -4.90 -16.88
CA LYS A 477 11.59 -5.14 -16.44
C LYS A 477 12.02 -4.05 -15.46
N TYR A 478 12.83 -4.45 -14.48
CA TYR A 478 13.39 -3.57 -13.47
C TYR A 478 14.91 -3.57 -13.56
N ASP A 479 15.52 -2.42 -13.30
CA ASP A 479 16.97 -2.28 -13.20
C ASP A 479 17.48 -2.71 -11.83
N VAL A 480 16.66 -2.55 -10.78
CA VAL A 480 16.96 -2.93 -9.40
C VAL A 480 15.78 -3.66 -8.78
N ALA A 481 16.03 -4.81 -8.17
CA ALA A 481 15.08 -5.48 -7.28
C ALA A 481 15.70 -5.51 -5.87
N VAL A 482 14.97 -5.03 -4.88
CA VAL A 482 15.37 -5.13 -3.47
C VAL A 482 14.37 -5.99 -2.74
N ALA A 483 14.87 -6.88 -1.90
CA ALA A 483 14.06 -7.73 -1.05
C ALA A 483 14.90 -8.10 0.17
N ASN A 484 14.22 -8.44 1.25
CA ASN A 484 14.91 -9.07 2.37
C ASN A 484 15.59 -10.36 1.89
N PRO A 485 16.84 -10.63 2.31
CA PRO A 485 17.38 -11.97 2.16
C PRO A 485 16.44 -12.94 2.87
N PRO A 486 16.30 -14.20 2.40
CA PRO A 486 15.49 -15.18 3.11
C PRO A 486 15.98 -15.22 4.57
N TYR A 487 15.09 -14.91 5.51
CA TYR A 487 15.36 -15.12 6.93
C TYR A 487 15.38 -16.63 7.14
N THR A 488 16.52 -17.25 6.87
CA THR A 488 16.77 -18.60 7.37
C THR A 488 16.92 -18.43 8.87
N ASP A 489 15.88 -18.80 9.61
CA ASP A 489 16.08 -19.07 11.02
C ASP A 489 17.17 -20.14 11.09
N SER A 490 18.23 -19.90 11.85
CA SER A 490 19.38 -20.82 11.95
C SER A 490 19.03 -22.18 12.59
N ALA A 491 17.74 -22.42 12.81
CA ALA A 491 17.16 -23.57 13.49
C ALA A 491 16.27 -24.44 12.59
N ASP A 492 16.10 -24.12 11.29
CA ASP A 492 15.39 -24.98 10.32
C ASP A 492 16.31 -25.97 9.60
#